data_AF-X1FX35-F1
#
_entry.id   AF-X1FX35-F1
#
_cell.length_a   1.000
_cell.length_b   1.000
_cell.length_c   1.000
_cell.angle_alpha   90.00
_cell.angle_beta   90.00
_cell.angle_gamma   90.00
#
_symmetry.space_group_name_H-M   'P 1'
#
loop_
_entity.id
_entity.type
_entity.pdbx_description
1 polymer ?
#
loop_
_entity_poly.entity_id
_entity_poly.type
_entity_poly.pdbx_seq_one_letter_code
_entity_poly.pdbx_strand_id
1 'polypeptide(L)'
;EAAALLAQASRGNPASQLTNLAVTGTNGKTTVAFLIRSCMQKTGDKCGLIGTIIYDTGSSSSEAVLTTPDCLYIAEVQQQMLRAGSKYMVIEASSHALSQNRLAGIKFKAAAFTNLAGDHLDYHKTREDYLAAKTKLFSSLSSDATAVLNKQSSEAKLIAEQTDAKILWYAINEPADLTARIESMDITETVFALESAGQSSVVKTPLLGRYNVSNHLAAAGLCLVAGFDLDVIATGLSALRAIPGRLEKIDWDGDFSVFIDYAHTADALKNVLATLKPFCRAKLTV
;
A
#
# COMPACT_ATOMS: atom_id res chain seq x y z
N GLU A 1 -2.83 -22.84 -5.88
CA GLU A 1 -4.14 -22.44 -6.44
C GLU A 1 -5.28 -23.28 -5.88
N ALA A 2 -5.37 -24.59 -6.19
CA ALA A 2 -6.46 -25.45 -5.67
C ALA A 2 -6.64 -25.36 -4.14
N ALA A 3 -5.54 -25.34 -3.38
CA ALA A 3 -5.58 -25.15 -1.93
C ALA A 3 -6.23 -23.82 -1.51
N ALA A 4 -5.97 -22.73 -2.24
CA ALA A 4 -6.54 -21.41 -1.94
C ALA A 4 -8.03 -21.34 -2.27
N LEU A 5 -8.44 -21.93 -3.39
CA LEU A 5 -9.85 -22.06 -3.76
C LEU A 5 -10.63 -22.88 -2.72
N LEU A 6 -10.07 -24.01 -2.28
CA LEU A 6 -10.65 -24.85 -1.24
C LEU A 6 -10.68 -24.13 0.12
N ALA A 7 -9.64 -23.36 0.46
CA ALA A 7 -9.60 -22.56 1.68
C ALA A 7 -10.77 -21.57 1.74
N GLN A 8 -10.98 -20.80 0.67
CA GLN A 8 -12.12 -19.89 0.55
C GLN A 8 -13.45 -20.64 0.68
N ALA A 9 -13.65 -21.70 -0.11
CA ALA A 9 -14.89 -22.47 -0.12
C ALA A 9 -15.21 -23.08 1.26
N SER A 10 -14.21 -23.66 1.94
CA SER A 10 -14.36 -24.28 3.27
C SER A 10 -14.82 -23.31 4.36
N ARG A 11 -14.59 -22.01 4.16
CA ARG A 11 -14.97 -20.93 5.08
C ARG A 11 -16.20 -20.15 4.62
N GLY A 12 -16.90 -20.61 3.58
CA GLY A 12 -18.08 -19.93 3.02
C GLY A 12 -17.75 -18.73 2.13
N ASN A 13 -16.60 -18.75 1.46
CA ASN A 13 -16.09 -17.70 0.58
C ASN A 13 -16.07 -16.31 1.24
N PRO A 14 -15.38 -16.12 2.38
CA PRO A 14 -15.42 -14.86 3.11
C PRO A 14 -14.92 -13.67 2.27
N ALA A 15 -13.99 -13.90 1.33
CA ALA A 15 -13.54 -12.87 0.41
C ALA A 15 -14.67 -12.24 -0.43
N SER A 16 -15.73 -12.99 -0.78
CA SER A 16 -16.81 -12.44 -1.62
C SER A 16 -17.74 -11.46 -0.88
N GLN A 17 -17.62 -11.40 0.45
CA GLN A 17 -18.41 -10.53 1.32
C GLN A 17 -17.62 -9.27 1.77
N LEU A 18 -16.36 -9.16 1.36
CA LEU A 18 -15.48 -8.04 1.65
C LEU A 18 -15.19 -7.24 0.37
N THR A 19 -15.00 -5.94 0.52
CA THR A 19 -14.30 -5.14 -0.49
C THR A 19 -12.80 -5.37 -0.31
N ASN A 20 -12.23 -6.24 -1.15
CA ASN A 20 -10.81 -6.59 -1.10
C ASN A 20 -9.97 -5.60 -1.91
N LEU A 21 -8.94 -5.04 -1.27
CA LEU A 21 -7.93 -4.18 -1.86
C LEU A 21 -6.55 -4.82 -1.69
N ALA A 22 -5.69 -4.68 -2.68
CA ALA A 22 -4.33 -5.20 -2.61
C ALA A 22 -3.30 -4.12 -2.96
N VAL A 23 -2.11 -4.23 -2.38
CA VAL A 23 -0.95 -3.43 -2.80
C VAL A 23 0.26 -4.33 -3.02
N THR A 24 0.91 -4.17 -4.17
CA THR A 24 2.19 -4.80 -4.47
C THR A 24 3.22 -3.79 -4.96
N GLY A 25 4.47 -4.22 -4.95
CA GLY A 25 5.65 -3.43 -5.29
C GLY A 25 6.85 -3.86 -4.45
N THR A 26 8.03 -3.30 -4.74
CA THR A 26 9.22 -3.55 -3.91
C THR A 26 9.07 -2.82 -2.58
N ASN A 27 8.94 -1.49 -2.62
CA ASN A 27 8.84 -0.65 -1.43
C ASN A 27 7.42 -0.05 -1.27
N GLY A 28 7.05 0.31 -0.03
CA GLY A 28 5.84 1.11 0.25
C GLY A 28 4.55 0.34 0.54
N LYS A 29 4.50 -0.99 0.33
CA LYS A 29 3.30 -1.83 0.59
C LYS A 29 2.69 -1.61 1.98
N THR A 30 3.52 -1.69 3.02
CA THR A 30 3.10 -1.48 4.41
C THR A 30 2.54 -0.08 4.63
N THR A 31 3.21 0.96 4.13
CA THR A 31 2.75 2.35 4.26
C THR A 31 1.38 2.53 3.59
N VAL A 32 1.22 2.04 2.37
CA VAL A 32 -0.06 2.10 1.64
C VAL A 32 -1.17 1.38 2.40
N ALA A 33 -0.91 0.18 2.94
CA ALA A 33 -1.91 -0.58 3.69
C ALA A 33 -2.39 0.16 4.95
N PHE A 34 -1.47 0.76 5.70
CA PHE A 34 -1.81 1.55 6.89
C PHE A 34 -2.57 2.84 6.54
N LEU A 35 -2.22 3.50 5.44
CA LEU A 35 -2.91 4.69 4.95
C LEU A 35 -4.37 4.37 4.55
N ILE A 36 -4.60 3.27 3.84
CA ILE A 36 -5.95 2.81 3.47
C ILE A 36 -6.78 2.53 4.72
N ARG A 37 -6.20 1.81 5.70
CA ARG A 37 -6.88 1.55 6.97
C ARG A 37 -7.22 2.84 7.70
N SER A 38 -6.31 3.81 7.73
CA SER A 38 -6.54 5.13 8.33
C SER A 38 -7.71 5.86 7.67
N CYS A 39 -7.80 5.85 6.34
CA CYS A 39 -8.93 6.44 5.61
C CYS A 39 -10.26 5.80 5.97
N MET A 40 -10.33 4.47 5.99
CA MET A 40 -11.58 3.76 6.29
C MET A 40 -12.01 3.92 7.74
N GLN A 41 -11.06 3.94 8.69
CA GLN A 41 -11.38 4.16 10.10
C GLN A 41 -11.95 5.56 10.36
N LYS A 42 -11.63 6.56 9.53
CA LYS A 42 -12.20 7.92 9.67
C LYS A 42 -13.67 8.02 9.29
N THR A 43 -14.22 7.10 8.51
CA THR A 43 -15.67 7.04 8.25
C THR A 43 -16.43 6.22 9.28
N GLY A 44 -15.73 5.66 10.27
CA GLY A 44 -16.30 4.69 11.22
C GLY A 44 -16.42 3.28 10.65
N ASP A 45 -16.01 3.04 9.41
CA ASP A 45 -15.95 1.70 8.85
C ASP A 45 -14.76 0.92 9.40
N LYS A 46 -14.93 -0.40 9.51
CA LYS A 46 -13.85 -1.32 9.88
C LYS A 46 -13.16 -1.86 8.64
N CYS A 47 -11.83 -1.81 8.67
CA CYS A 47 -10.94 -2.30 7.63
C CYS A 47 -9.96 -3.30 8.25
N GLY A 48 -9.98 -4.53 7.77
CA GLY A 48 -8.95 -5.51 8.09
C GLY A 48 -7.67 -5.25 7.30
N LEU A 49 -6.51 -5.52 7.90
CA LEU A 49 -5.19 -5.36 7.29
C LEU A 49 -4.40 -6.65 7.42
N ILE A 50 -3.89 -7.17 6.31
CA ILE A 50 -2.94 -8.29 6.30
C ILE A 50 -1.62 -7.78 5.72
N GLY A 51 -0.58 -7.69 6.54
CA GLY A 51 0.67 -7.08 6.10
C GLY A 51 1.90 -7.53 6.87
N THR A 52 3.00 -6.82 6.65
CA THR A 52 4.33 -7.16 7.18
C THR A 52 4.45 -6.96 8.68
N ILE A 53 3.73 -5.98 9.25
CA ILE A 53 3.83 -5.64 10.68
C ILE A 53 2.79 -6.43 11.48
N ILE A 54 1.55 -6.46 11.00
CA ILE A 54 0.41 -7.03 11.74
C ILE A 54 -0.58 -7.71 10.80
N TYR A 55 -1.34 -8.62 11.38
CA TYR A 55 -2.65 -9.03 10.90
C TYR A 55 -3.71 -8.42 11.80
N ASP A 56 -4.55 -7.54 11.25
CA ASP A 56 -5.60 -6.82 11.95
C ASP A 56 -6.95 -7.22 11.36
N THR A 57 -7.85 -7.72 12.20
CA THR A 57 -9.19 -8.15 11.81
C THR A 57 -10.23 -7.02 11.88
N GLY A 58 -9.85 -5.84 12.37
CA GLY A 58 -10.74 -4.75 12.73
C GLY A 58 -11.32 -4.86 14.14
N SER A 59 -11.03 -5.95 14.86
CA SER A 59 -11.37 -6.14 16.29
C SER A 59 -10.17 -6.48 17.16
N SER A 60 -9.17 -7.13 16.57
CA SER A 60 -7.95 -7.56 17.23
C SER A 60 -6.81 -7.54 16.21
N SER A 61 -5.60 -7.32 16.70
CA SER A 61 -4.37 -7.40 15.91
C SER A 61 -3.41 -8.42 16.50
N SER A 62 -2.67 -9.10 15.63
CA SER A 62 -1.56 -9.99 15.99
C SER A 62 -0.31 -9.60 15.20
N GLU A 63 0.86 -9.96 15.71
CA GLU A 63 2.11 -9.83 14.98
C GLU A 63 2.08 -10.72 13.72
N ALA A 64 2.64 -10.22 12.62
CA ALA A 64 2.68 -10.95 11.36
C ALA A 64 3.96 -11.79 11.23
N VAL A 65 3.80 -13.06 10.82
CA VAL A 65 4.94 -13.96 10.55
C VAL A 65 5.44 -13.79 9.10
N LEU A 66 4.54 -13.48 8.17
CA LEU A 66 4.83 -13.26 6.76
C LEU A 66 4.10 -12.01 6.26
N THR A 67 4.69 -11.26 5.32
CA THR A 67 3.98 -10.14 4.66
C THR A 67 2.63 -10.56 4.09
N THR A 68 2.57 -11.74 3.50
CA THR A 68 1.34 -12.35 3.00
C THR A 68 1.30 -13.81 3.49
N PRO A 69 0.39 -14.18 4.41
CA PRO A 69 0.33 -15.53 4.96
C PRO A 69 -0.13 -16.55 3.92
N ASP A 70 -0.17 -17.84 4.29
CA ASP A 70 -0.72 -18.89 3.42
C ASP A 70 -2.24 -18.74 3.23
N CYS A 71 -2.77 -19.41 2.22
CA CYS A 71 -4.17 -19.25 1.82
C CYS A 71 -5.20 -19.76 2.86
N LEU A 72 -4.84 -20.73 3.71
CA LEU A 72 -5.74 -21.23 4.76
C LEU A 72 -5.90 -20.15 5.82
N TYR A 73 -4.79 -19.56 6.23
CA TYR A 73 -4.78 -18.49 7.22
C TYR A 73 -5.46 -17.22 6.69
N ILE A 74 -5.26 -16.86 5.40
CA ILE A 74 -5.98 -15.73 4.79
C ILE A 74 -7.50 -15.93 4.88
N ALA A 75 -8.00 -17.11 4.50
CA ALA A 75 -9.44 -17.40 4.57
C ALA A 75 -9.97 -17.35 6.01
N GLU A 76 -9.18 -17.80 6.99
CA GLU A 76 -9.51 -17.70 8.40
C GLU A 76 -9.59 -16.24 8.88
N VAL A 77 -8.57 -15.43 8.61
CA VAL A 77 -8.53 -14.02 9.00
C VAL A 77 -9.67 -13.24 8.35
N GLN A 78 -10.01 -13.51 7.09
CA GLN A 78 -11.17 -12.91 6.43
C GLN A 78 -12.49 -13.28 7.11
N GLN A 79 -12.65 -14.52 7.56
CA GLN A 79 -13.82 -14.92 8.34
C GLN A 79 -13.89 -14.17 9.68
N GLN A 80 -12.75 -13.96 10.35
CA GLN A 80 -12.67 -13.18 11.57
C GLN A 80 -13.01 -11.69 11.31
N MET A 81 -12.53 -11.12 10.20
CA MET A 81 -12.88 -9.76 9.76
C MET A 81 -14.39 -9.59 9.60
N LEU A 82 -15.07 -10.54 8.93
CA LEU A 82 -16.52 -10.50 8.77
C LEU A 82 -17.25 -10.56 10.12
N ARG A 83 -16.83 -11.46 11.02
CA ARG A 83 -17.39 -11.54 12.39
C ARG A 83 -17.20 -10.26 13.18
N ALA A 84 -16.10 -9.55 12.95
CA ALA A 84 -15.81 -8.25 13.55
C ALA A 84 -16.64 -7.10 12.93
N GLY A 85 -17.36 -7.33 11.83
CA GLY A 85 -18.12 -6.31 11.10
C GLY A 85 -17.28 -5.49 10.12
N SER A 86 -16.09 -5.97 9.75
CA SER A 86 -15.27 -5.36 8.70
C SER A 86 -15.93 -5.52 7.34
N LYS A 87 -16.01 -4.42 6.58
CA LYS A 87 -16.52 -4.41 5.20
C LYS A 87 -15.40 -4.39 4.17
N TYR A 88 -14.22 -3.94 4.60
CA TYR A 88 -13.05 -3.75 3.77
C TYR A 88 -11.90 -4.62 4.27
N MET A 89 -11.07 -5.07 3.34
CA MET A 89 -9.79 -5.68 3.65
C MET A 89 -8.73 -5.12 2.71
N VAL A 90 -7.58 -4.77 3.27
CA VAL A 90 -6.36 -4.47 2.52
C VAL A 90 -5.30 -5.52 2.81
N ILE A 91 -4.64 -6.01 1.76
CA ILE A 91 -3.55 -6.99 1.87
C ILE A 91 -2.30 -6.52 1.14
N GLU A 92 -1.15 -6.65 1.81
CA GLU A 92 0.15 -6.56 1.16
C GLU A 92 0.39 -7.83 0.32
N ALA A 93 0.37 -7.71 -1.00
CA ALA A 93 0.57 -8.81 -1.94
C ALA A 93 2.06 -8.94 -2.30
N SER A 94 2.81 -9.73 -1.53
CA SER A 94 4.22 -10.03 -1.84
C SER A 94 4.36 -10.81 -3.14
N SER A 95 5.47 -10.63 -3.86
CA SER A 95 5.74 -11.39 -5.09
C SER A 95 5.82 -12.89 -4.85
N HIS A 96 6.34 -13.31 -3.69
CA HIS A 96 6.35 -14.71 -3.26
C HIS A 96 4.93 -15.28 -3.19
N ALA A 97 4.01 -14.56 -2.56
CA ALA A 97 2.63 -15.00 -2.43
C ALA A 97 1.87 -15.06 -3.75
N LEU A 98 2.16 -14.11 -4.65
CA LEU A 98 1.61 -14.11 -6.02
C LEU A 98 2.17 -15.29 -6.83
N SER A 99 3.49 -15.54 -6.77
CA SER A 99 4.10 -16.71 -7.44
C SER A 99 3.56 -18.04 -6.91
N GLN A 100 3.26 -18.12 -5.62
CA GLN A 100 2.73 -19.31 -4.96
C GLN A 100 1.20 -19.42 -5.03
N ASN A 101 0.52 -18.49 -5.71
CA ASN A 101 -0.93 -18.45 -5.82
C ASN A 101 -1.67 -18.47 -4.46
N ARG A 102 -1.10 -17.81 -3.43
CA ARG A 102 -1.71 -17.74 -2.08
C ARG A 102 -3.00 -16.93 -2.07
N LEU A 103 -3.14 -15.99 -3.01
CA LEU A 103 -4.29 -15.08 -3.14
C LEU A 103 -5.35 -15.59 -4.13
N ALA A 104 -5.18 -16.78 -4.70
CA ALA A 104 -6.13 -17.30 -5.68
C ALA A 104 -7.53 -17.48 -5.07
N GLY A 105 -8.57 -17.15 -5.84
CA GLY A 105 -9.96 -17.16 -5.38
C GLY A 105 -10.44 -15.88 -4.70
N ILE A 106 -9.55 -14.92 -4.43
CA ILE A 106 -9.92 -13.60 -3.90
C ILE A 106 -10.18 -12.66 -5.06
N LYS A 107 -11.41 -12.13 -5.15
CA LYS A 107 -11.76 -11.08 -6.12
C LYS A 107 -11.41 -9.72 -5.53
N PHE A 108 -10.40 -9.06 -6.09
CA PHE A 108 -9.99 -7.73 -5.70
C PHE A 108 -10.82 -6.67 -6.44
N LYS A 109 -11.39 -5.72 -5.70
CA LYS A 109 -12.06 -4.55 -6.29
C LYS A 109 -11.03 -3.61 -6.92
N ALA A 110 -9.88 -3.48 -6.28
CA ALA A 110 -8.74 -2.75 -6.83
C ALA A 110 -7.41 -3.28 -6.30
N ALA A 111 -6.36 -3.10 -7.10
CA ALA A 111 -4.99 -3.38 -6.69
C ALA A 111 -4.07 -2.23 -7.07
N ALA A 112 -3.11 -1.89 -6.21
CA ALA A 112 -2.14 -0.84 -6.46
C ALA A 112 -0.74 -1.40 -6.72
N PHE A 113 -0.05 -0.79 -7.67
CA PHE A 113 1.38 -0.98 -7.91
C PHE A 113 2.15 0.25 -7.43
N THR A 114 3.15 0.06 -6.56
CA THR A 114 3.99 1.17 -6.07
C THR A 114 5.23 1.39 -6.92
N ASN A 115 6.13 0.42 -7.00
CA ASN A 115 7.40 0.48 -7.74
C ASN A 115 8.03 -0.92 -7.90
N LEU A 116 9.04 -1.00 -8.76
CA LEU A 116 9.94 -2.16 -8.85
C LEU A 116 11.41 -1.72 -8.77
N ALA A 117 12.03 -1.98 -7.63
CA ALA A 117 13.48 -1.85 -7.42
C ALA A 117 14.14 -3.24 -7.30
N GLY A 118 15.48 -3.27 -7.42
CA GLY A 118 16.27 -4.51 -7.31
C GLY A 118 16.15 -5.12 -5.92
N ASP A 119 15.46 -6.26 -5.84
CA ASP A 119 15.16 -7.01 -4.61
C ASP A 119 14.72 -8.44 -4.99
N HIS A 120 14.83 -9.38 -4.06
CA HIS A 120 14.36 -10.78 -4.18
C HIS A 120 14.87 -11.56 -5.42
N LEU A 121 16.04 -11.23 -5.96
CA LEU A 121 16.64 -11.94 -7.11
C LEU A 121 17.18 -13.33 -6.73
N ASP A 122 17.41 -13.59 -5.46
CA ASP A 122 17.67 -14.92 -4.91
C ASP A 122 16.51 -15.89 -5.15
N TYR A 123 15.26 -15.40 -5.08
CA TYR A 123 14.06 -16.19 -5.34
C TYR A 123 13.63 -16.16 -6.81
N HIS A 124 13.48 -14.95 -7.38
CA HIS A 124 12.93 -14.78 -8.73
C HIS A 124 13.97 -14.97 -9.84
N LYS A 125 15.27 -14.99 -9.51
CA LYS A 125 16.42 -15.14 -10.44
C LYS A 125 16.62 -13.96 -11.39
N THR A 126 15.56 -13.46 -12.01
CA THR A 126 15.59 -12.33 -12.96
C THR A 126 14.64 -11.22 -12.53
N ARG A 127 14.90 -10.01 -13.02
CA ARG A 127 14.03 -8.85 -12.77
C ARG A 127 12.70 -9.00 -13.50
N GLU A 128 12.73 -9.64 -14.67
CA GLU A 128 11.60 -9.95 -15.52
C GLU A 128 10.65 -10.92 -14.82
N ASP A 129 11.18 -12.00 -14.22
CA ASP A 129 10.39 -12.95 -13.43
C ASP A 129 9.78 -12.28 -12.18
N TYR A 130 10.55 -11.39 -11.54
CA TYR A 130 10.05 -10.63 -10.38
C TYR A 130 8.91 -9.67 -10.77
N LEU A 131 9.02 -9.00 -11.91
CA LEU A 131 7.94 -8.18 -12.46
C LEU A 131 6.74 -9.05 -12.81
N ALA A 132 6.95 -10.14 -13.56
CA ALA A 132 5.89 -11.06 -13.96
C ALA A 132 5.12 -11.61 -12.76
N ALA A 133 5.81 -11.93 -11.66
CA ALA A 133 5.18 -12.34 -10.41
C ALA A 133 4.23 -11.28 -9.85
N LYS A 134 4.59 -9.99 -9.91
CA LYS A 134 3.70 -8.89 -9.49
C LYS A 134 2.58 -8.64 -10.49
N THR A 135 2.87 -8.73 -11.79
CA THR A 135 1.90 -8.56 -12.88
C THR A 135 0.73 -9.53 -12.75
N LYS A 136 0.96 -10.76 -12.24
CA LYS A 136 -0.11 -11.73 -11.96
C LYS A 136 -1.27 -11.16 -11.14
N LEU A 137 -1.01 -10.25 -10.20
CA LEU A 137 -2.07 -9.59 -9.43
C LEU A 137 -3.02 -8.83 -10.37
N PHE A 138 -2.47 -8.07 -11.31
CA PHE A 138 -3.21 -7.19 -12.21
C PHE A 138 -3.83 -7.93 -13.38
N SER A 139 -3.16 -8.94 -13.93
CA SER A 139 -3.72 -9.78 -14.99
C SER A 139 -4.86 -10.67 -14.50
N SER A 140 -4.99 -10.85 -13.19
CA SER A 140 -6.10 -11.59 -12.56
C SER A 140 -7.30 -10.71 -12.18
N LEU A 141 -7.18 -9.39 -12.30
CA LEU A 141 -8.28 -8.47 -12.03
C LEU A 141 -9.37 -8.63 -13.10
N SER A 142 -10.63 -8.56 -12.68
CA SER A 142 -11.77 -8.51 -13.60
C SER A 142 -11.89 -7.14 -14.26
N SER A 143 -12.59 -7.07 -15.40
CA SER A 143 -12.73 -5.83 -16.17
C SER A 143 -13.52 -4.71 -15.46
N ASP A 144 -14.29 -5.06 -14.43
CA ASP A 144 -14.99 -4.12 -13.55
C ASP A 144 -14.13 -3.62 -12.37
N ALA A 145 -13.00 -4.27 -12.08
CA ALA A 145 -12.03 -3.86 -11.08
C ALA A 145 -11.13 -2.70 -11.59
N THR A 146 -10.24 -2.21 -10.73
CA THR A 146 -9.30 -1.12 -11.10
C THR A 146 -7.85 -1.40 -10.70
N ALA A 147 -6.94 -1.23 -11.64
CA ALA A 147 -5.50 -1.19 -11.43
C ALA A 147 -5.06 0.26 -11.14
N VAL A 148 -4.58 0.51 -9.92
CA VAL A 148 -4.05 1.81 -9.48
C VAL A 148 -2.54 1.81 -9.69
N LEU A 149 -2.07 2.52 -10.72
CA LEU A 149 -0.72 2.34 -11.25
C LEU A 149 0.13 3.61 -11.15
N ASN A 150 1.37 3.45 -10.67
CA ASN A 150 2.33 4.54 -10.58
C ASN A 150 2.82 4.92 -11.98
N LYS A 151 2.38 6.05 -12.51
CA LYS A 151 2.81 6.53 -13.83
C LYS A 151 4.32 6.80 -13.90
N GLN A 152 4.94 7.09 -12.76
CA GLN A 152 6.38 7.39 -12.63
C GLN A 152 7.24 6.12 -12.49
N SER A 153 6.65 4.92 -12.57
CA SER A 153 7.38 3.64 -12.67
C SER A 153 7.28 3.11 -14.10
N SER A 154 8.40 2.81 -14.74
CA SER A 154 8.44 2.27 -16.10
C SER A 154 7.66 0.95 -16.24
N GLU A 155 7.71 0.12 -15.20
CA GLU A 155 7.11 -1.21 -15.13
C GLU A 155 5.58 -1.14 -15.05
N ALA A 156 5.03 -0.04 -14.57
CA ALA A 156 3.59 0.15 -14.49
C ALA A 156 2.94 0.16 -15.89
N LYS A 157 3.67 0.61 -16.92
CA LYS A 157 3.21 0.53 -18.33
C LYS A 157 3.12 -0.92 -18.81
N LEU A 158 4.12 -1.73 -18.50
CA LEU A 158 4.12 -3.17 -18.82
C LEU A 158 3.01 -3.91 -18.08
N ILE A 159 2.71 -3.52 -16.83
CA ILE A 159 1.57 -4.05 -16.06
C ILE A 159 0.24 -3.65 -16.71
N ALA A 160 0.11 -2.39 -17.15
CA ALA A 160 -1.09 -1.88 -17.81
C ALA A 160 -1.43 -2.62 -19.11
N GLU A 161 -0.42 -3.07 -19.85
CA GLU A 161 -0.60 -3.87 -21.08
C GLU A 161 -1.13 -5.30 -20.81
N GLN A 162 -1.10 -5.75 -19.56
CA GLN A 162 -1.42 -7.12 -19.16
C GLN A 162 -2.68 -7.22 -18.29
N THR A 163 -3.48 -6.16 -18.20
CA THR A 163 -4.72 -6.12 -17.40
C THR A 163 -5.91 -5.69 -18.24
N ASP A 164 -7.04 -6.39 -18.06
CA ASP A 164 -8.33 -5.99 -18.64
C ASP A 164 -9.11 -5.05 -17.71
N ALA A 165 -8.59 -4.79 -16.51
CA ALA A 165 -9.21 -3.90 -15.54
C ALA A 165 -9.12 -2.43 -15.99
N LYS A 166 -9.98 -1.59 -15.42
CA LYS A 166 -9.85 -0.14 -15.57
C LYS A 166 -8.52 0.31 -14.99
N ILE A 167 -7.90 1.32 -15.58
CA ILE A 167 -6.63 1.86 -15.09
C ILE A 167 -6.90 3.24 -14.47
N LEU A 168 -6.36 3.43 -13.26
CA LEU A 168 -6.26 4.73 -12.59
C LEU A 168 -4.77 5.04 -12.44
N TRP A 169 -4.28 5.98 -13.23
CA TRP A 169 -2.90 6.45 -13.14
C TRP A 169 -2.76 7.46 -12.01
N TYR A 170 -1.72 7.28 -11.20
CA TYR A 170 -1.31 8.31 -10.25
C TYR A 170 0.12 8.79 -10.47
N ALA A 171 0.37 10.05 -10.13
CA ALA A 171 1.68 10.66 -10.27
C ALA A 171 1.86 11.91 -9.40
N ILE A 172 3.11 12.27 -9.10
CA ILE A 172 3.44 13.51 -8.38
C ILE A 172 3.94 14.56 -9.36
N ASN A 173 3.35 15.76 -9.32
CA ASN A 173 3.72 16.93 -10.13
C ASN A 173 3.70 16.69 -11.66
N GLU A 174 2.85 15.78 -12.15
CA GLU A 174 2.62 15.57 -13.59
C GLU A 174 1.16 15.12 -13.83
N PRO A 175 0.60 15.32 -15.03
CA PRO A 175 -0.80 14.97 -15.31
C PRO A 175 -1.08 13.46 -15.18
N ALA A 176 -2.08 13.10 -14.38
CA ALA A 176 -2.61 11.74 -14.20
C ALA A 176 -4.07 11.82 -13.71
N ASP A 177 -4.75 10.68 -13.54
CA ASP A 177 -6.14 10.63 -13.03
C ASP A 177 -6.23 11.07 -11.55
N LEU A 178 -5.15 10.81 -10.80
CA LEU A 178 -4.95 11.21 -9.42
C LEU A 178 -3.54 11.79 -9.25
N THR A 179 -3.42 13.02 -8.78
CA THR A 179 -2.13 13.69 -8.64
C THR A 179 -1.90 14.25 -7.25
N ALA A 180 -0.62 14.47 -6.93
CA ALA A 180 -0.22 15.29 -5.80
C ALA A 180 0.64 16.46 -6.28
N ARG A 181 0.33 17.66 -5.77
CA ARG A 181 1.21 18.84 -5.86
C ARG A 181 1.77 19.13 -4.47
N ILE A 182 3.07 18.92 -4.29
CA ILE A 182 3.73 19.20 -3.02
C ILE A 182 3.81 20.72 -2.81
N GLU A 183 3.24 21.19 -1.71
CA GLU A 183 3.22 22.61 -1.34
C GLU A 183 4.40 22.96 -0.43
N SER A 184 4.67 22.10 0.55
CA SER A 184 5.82 22.23 1.44
C SER A 184 6.25 20.87 1.98
N MET A 185 7.53 20.77 2.38
CA MET A 185 8.08 19.61 3.06
C MET A 185 9.21 20.07 3.98
N ASP A 186 9.09 19.76 5.26
CA ASP A 186 10.15 19.94 6.26
C ASP A 186 10.34 18.66 7.09
N ILE A 187 11.14 18.73 8.15
CA ILE A 187 11.47 17.58 9.00
C ILE A 187 10.33 17.12 9.93
N THR A 188 9.23 17.87 9.96
CA THR A 188 8.06 17.64 10.81
C THR A 188 6.81 17.29 10.01
N GLU A 189 6.64 17.89 8.83
CA GLU A 189 5.43 17.78 8.05
C GLU A 189 5.71 17.84 6.54
N THR A 190 4.92 17.09 5.79
CA THR A 190 4.72 17.24 4.34
C THR A 190 3.30 17.72 4.09
N VAL A 191 3.15 18.79 3.30
CA VAL A 191 1.86 19.32 2.86
C VAL A 191 1.76 19.22 1.35
N PHE A 192 0.66 18.64 0.86
CA PHE A 192 0.41 18.53 -0.57
C PHE A 192 -1.09 18.60 -0.89
N ALA A 193 -1.41 19.16 -2.05
CA ALA A 193 -2.75 19.08 -2.62
C ALA A 193 -2.93 17.73 -3.31
N LEU A 194 -3.95 16.98 -2.92
CA LEU A 194 -4.42 15.75 -3.55
C LEU A 194 -5.52 16.12 -4.55
N GLU A 195 -5.36 15.76 -5.81
CA GLU A 195 -6.24 16.23 -6.89
C GLU A 195 -6.74 15.07 -7.74
N SER A 196 -8.05 15.01 -7.98
CA SER A 196 -8.67 14.02 -8.87
C SER A 196 -9.98 14.56 -9.44
N ALA A 197 -10.24 14.30 -10.73
CA ALA A 197 -11.48 14.69 -11.42
C ALA A 197 -11.87 16.19 -11.24
N GLY A 198 -10.89 17.09 -11.16
CA GLY A 198 -11.10 18.53 -10.95
C GLY A 198 -11.41 18.94 -9.51
N GLN A 199 -11.44 18.01 -8.56
CA GLN A 199 -11.50 18.27 -7.13
C GLN A 199 -10.09 18.32 -6.54
N SER A 200 -9.93 19.06 -5.44
CA SER A 200 -8.66 19.23 -4.74
C SER A 200 -8.90 19.27 -3.23
N SER A 201 -8.12 18.50 -2.48
CA SER A 201 -8.16 18.44 -1.01
C SER A 201 -6.73 18.46 -0.46
N VAL A 202 -6.50 19.16 0.65
CA VAL A 202 -5.15 19.27 1.24
C VAL A 202 -4.87 18.11 2.18
N VAL A 203 -3.72 17.47 2.02
CA VAL A 203 -3.18 16.48 2.95
C VAL A 203 -2.02 17.09 3.72
N LYS A 204 -2.07 16.96 5.05
CA LYS A 204 -0.99 17.34 5.96
C LYS A 204 -0.55 16.10 6.74
N THR A 205 0.68 15.65 6.52
CA THR A 205 1.14 14.37 7.06
C THR A 205 2.54 14.51 7.65
N PRO A 206 2.83 13.90 8.81
CA PRO A 206 4.19 13.84 9.34
C PRO A 206 5.08 12.85 8.57
N LEU A 207 4.51 12.04 7.66
CA LEU A 207 5.28 11.10 6.86
C LEU A 207 6.11 11.84 5.81
N LEU A 208 7.44 11.73 5.92
CA LEU A 208 8.38 12.52 5.14
C LEU A 208 8.74 11.88 3.80
N GLY A 209 9.08 12.72 2.84
CA GLY A 209 9.71 12.30 1.58
C GLY A 209 8.73 12.10 0.43
N ARG A 210 9.23 12.39 -0.78
CA ARG A 210 8.45 12.28 -2.02
C ARG A 210 7.92 10.87 -2.26
N TYR A 211 8.66 9.84 -1.86
CA TYR A 211 8.21 8.45 -1.96
C TYR A 211 6.99 8.17 -1.06
N ASN A 212 6.88 8.83 0.09
CA ASN A 212 5.69 8.73 0.93
C ASN A 212 4.51 9.45 0.30
N VAL A 213 4.68 10.62 -0.34
CA VAL A 213 3.61 11.24 -1.13
C VAL A 213 3.11 10.29 -2.24
N SER A 214 4.02 9.53 -2.86
CA SER A 214 3.65 8.49 -3.84
C SER A 214 2.82 7.36 -3.20
N ASN A 215 3.19 6.91 -2.00
CA ASN A 215 2.40 5.95 -1.23
C ASN A 215 1.00 6.49 -0.87
N HIS A 216 0.88 7.79 -0.57
CA HIS A 216 -0.41 8.43 -0.32
C HIS A 216 -1.30 8.40 -1.56
N LEU A 217 -0.75 8.65 -2.74
CA LEU A 217 -1.49 8.55 -4.00
C LEU A 217 -1.97 7.12 -4.28
N ALA A 218 -1.13 6.11 -4.06
CA ALA A 218 -1.54 4.72 -4.20
C ALA A 218 -2.69 4.35 -3.25
N ALA A 219 -2.62 4.79 -1.99
CA ALA A 219 -3.67 4.60 -1.00
C ALA A 219 -4.96 5.34 -1.39
N ALA A 220 -4.86 6.61 -1.78
CA ALA A 220 -5.97 7.42 -2.24
C ALA A 220 -6.68 6.80 -3.46
N GLY A 221 -5.94 6.30 -4.45
CA GLY A 221 -6.52 5.64 -5.61
C GLY A 221 -7.33 4.40 -5.22
N LEU A 222 -6.83 3.60 -4.29
CA LEU A 222 -7.57 2.44 -3.77
C LEU A 222 -8.82 2.85 -2.98
N CYS A 223 -8.75 3.92 -2.18
CA CYS A 223 -9.90 4.46 -1.46
C CYS A 223 -10.96 5.08 -2.39
N LEU A 224 -10.56 5.81 -3.44
CA LEU A 224 -11.48 6.34 -4.45
C LEU A 224 -12.28 5.21 -5.10
N VAL A 225 -11.61 4.14 -5.53
CA VAL A 225 -12.28 2.97 -6.11
C VAL A 225 -13.16 2.23 -5.08
N ALA A 226 -12.77 2.24 -3.80
CA ALA A 226 -13.60 1.72 -2.72
C ALA A 226 -14.87 2.55 -2.48
N GLY A 227 -14.95 3.78 -3.01
CA GLY A 227 -16.13 4.65 -2.99
C GLY A 227 -16.06 5.79 -1.98
N PHE A 228 -14.87 6.15 -1.49
CA PHE A 228 -14.68 7.26 -0.56
C PHE A 228 -14.46 8.58 -1.32
N ASP A 229 -15.04 9.66 -0.81
CA ASP A 229 -14.85 11.00 -1.36
C ASP A 229 -13.45 11.55 -1.08
N LEU A 230 -12.96 12.44 -1.95
CA LEU A 230 -11.60 12.99 -1.88
C LEU A 230 -11.28 13.67 -0.53
N ASP A 231 -12.23 14.40 0.04
CA ASP A 231 -12.07 15.07 1.34
C ASP A 231 -11.96 14.07 2.51
N VAL A 232 -12.74 12.99 2.46
CA VAL A 232 -12.67 11.90 3.44
C VAL A 232 -11.31 11.21 3.36
N ILE A 233 -10.84 10.96 2.14
CA ILE A 233 -9.52 10.39 1.89
C ILE A 233 -8.43 11.31 2.42
N ALA A 234 -8.47 12.60 2.11
CA ALA A 234 -7.46 13.56 2.57
C ALA A 234 -7.40 13.65 4.10
N THR A 235 -8.56 13.64 4.76
CA THR A 235 -8.67 13.59 6.23
C THR A 235 -8.08 12.30 6.80
N GLY A 236 -8.39 11.17 6.18
CA GLY A 236 -7.87 9.84 6.51
C GLY A 236 -6.35 9.74 6.42
N LEU A 237 -5.81 10.21 5.31
CA LEU A 237 -4.39 10.27 5.03
C LEU A 237 -3.66 11.16 6.03
N SER A 238 -4.21 12.34 6.34
CA SER A 238 -3.62 13.30 7.29
C SER A 238 -3.62 12.79 8.74
N ALA A 239 -4.48 11.82 9.07
CA ALA A 239 -4.61 11.30 10.42
C ALA A 239 -3.54 10.26 10.80
N LEU A 240 -2.87 9.64 9.82
CA LEU A 240 -1.84 8.65 10.10
C LEU A 240 -0.55 9.32 10.55
N ARG A 241 -0.23 9.21 11.85
CA ARG A 241 0.91 9.91 12.45
C ARG A 241 2.25 9.19 12.28
N ALA A 242 2.24 7.86 12.35
CA ALA A 242 3.43 7.05 12.23
C ALA A 242 3.04 5.64 11.78
N ILE A 243 4.02 4.94 11.21
CA ILE A 243 3.93 3.52 10.90
C ILE A 243 5.18 2.87 11.51
N PRO A 244 5.04 1.86 12.38
CA PRO A 244 6.18 1.26 13.07
C PRO A 244 7.30 0.86 12.11
N GLY A 245 8.51 1.38 12.35
CA GLY A 245 9.70 1.11 11.54
C GLY A 245 9.63 1.56 10.08
N ARG A 246 8.86 2.60 9.75
CA ARG A 246 8.81 3.23 8.41
C ARG A 246 9.02 4.73 8.53
N LEU A 247 10.29 5.14 8.45
CA LEU A 247 10.80 6.48 8.73
C LEU A 247 10.14 7.10 9.98
N GLU A 248 10.01 6.26 11.01
CA GLU A 248 9.34 6.57 12.26
C GLU A 248 10.23 7.50 13.07
N LYS A 249 9.78 8.74 13.26
CA LYS A 249 10.46 9.71 14.10
C LYS A 249 10.27 9.33 15.57
N ILE A 250 11.37 9.24 16.31
CA ILE A 250 11.33 8.99 17.75
C ILE A 250 11.34 10.32 18.49
N ASP A 251 10.30 10.52 19.30
CA ASP A 251 10.22 11.65 20.21
C ASP A 251 11.12 11.36 21.42
N TRP A 252 12.10 12.22 21.64
CA TRP A 252 13.05 12.14 22.74
C TRP A 252 13.66 13.53 23.00
N ASP A 253 14.18 13.76 24.22
CA ASP A 253 14.58 15.09 24.70
C ASP A 253 16.00 15.52 24.30
N GLY A 254 16.53 14.99 23.20
CA GLY A 254 17.90 15.30 22.75
C GLY A 254 18.00 16.30 21.61
N ASP A 255 19.23 16.76 21.35
CA ASP A 255 19.52 17.83 20.39
C ASP A 255 19.60 17.37 18.91
N PHE A 256 19.21 16.13 18.62
CA PHE A 256 19.15 15.59 17.26
C PHE A 256 17.90 14.75 17.03
N SER A 257 17.50 14.60 15.76
CA SER A 257 16.37 13.75 15.40
C SER A 257 16.80 12.29 15.24
N VAL A 258 16.01 11.37 15.79
CA VAL A 258 16.18 9.92 15.64
C VAL A 258 15.04 9.39 14.77
N PHE A 259 15.39 8.55 13.79
CA PHE A 259 14.42 7.90 12.92
C PHE A 259 14.69 6.39 12.87
N ILE A 260 13.64 5.58 12.95
CA ILE A 260 13.69 4.13 12.74
C ILE A 260 13.09 3.82 11.36
N ASP A 261 13.85 3.12 10.51
CA ASP A 261 13.38 2.73 9.19
C ASP A 261 13.82 1.31 8.80
N TYR A 262 13.02 0.66 7.96
CA TYR A 262 13.21 -0.72 7.48
C TYR A 262 13.87 -0.81 6.10
N ALA A 263 14.50 0.26 5.61
CA ALA A 263 15.22 0.27 4.35
C ALA A 263 16.29 -0.83 4.29
N HIS A 264 15.93 -1.97 3.69
CA HIS A 264 16.77 -3.16 3.53
C HIS A 264 17.20 -3.36 2.07
N THR A 265 16.77 -2.49 1.15
CA THR A 265 17.22 -2.45 -0.25
C THR A 265 18.03 -1.18 -0.49
N ALA A 266 18.95 -1.22 -1.46
CA ALA A 266 19.76 -0.06 -1.83
C ALA A 266 18.89 1.14 -2.27
N ASP A 267 17.78 0.87 -2.97
CA ASP A 267 16.82 1.89 -3.39
C ASP A 267 16.07 2.50 -2.18
N ALA A 268 15.60 1.67 -1.25
CA ALA A 268 14.93 2.16 -0.04
C ALA A 268 15.87 3.04 0.79
N LEU A 269 17.12 2.62 0.98
CA LEU A 269 18.11 3.40 1.71
C LEU A 269 18.40 4.74 1.00
N LYS A 270 18.57 4.72 -0.32
CA LYS A 270 18.73 5.95 -1.11
C LYS A 270 17.56 6.91 -0.93
N ASN A 271 16.33 6.41 -0.92
CA ASN A 271 15.13 7.22 -0.73
C ASN A 271 15.05 7.84 0.68
N VAL A 272 15.42 7.10 1.72
CA VAL A 272 15.53 7.60 3.09
C VAL A 272 16.58 8.71 3.17
N LEU A 273 17.79 8.46 2.66
CA LEU A 273 18.87 9.44 2.71
C LEU A 273 18.57 10.69 1.89
N ALA A 274 18.00 10.54 0.70
CA ALA A 274 17.58 11.68 -0.13
C ALA A 274 16.48 12.53 0.55
N THR A 275 15.66 11.90 1.40
CA THR A 275 14.62 12.58 2.18
C THR A 275 15.20 13.32 3.37
N LEU A 276 16.10 12.71 4.14
CA LEU A 276 16.62 13.31 5.38
C LEU A 276 17.78 14.29 5.15
N LYS A 277 18.60 14.06 4.12
CA LYS A 277 19.81 14.88 3.87
C LYS A 277 19.53 16.37 3.70
N PRO A 278 18.48 16.82 2.98
CA PRO A 278 18.16 18.25 2.87
C PRO A 278 17.81 18.93 4.20
N PHE A 279 17.36 18.17 5.20
CA PHE A 279 16.98 18.68 6.51
C PHE A 279 18.09 18.56 7.57
N CYS A 280 19.15 17.82 7.26
CA CYS A 280 20.27 17.62 8.17
C CYS A 280 21.18 18.86 8.20
N ARG A 281 21.18 19.58 9.32
CA ARG A 281 22.02 20.78 9.52
C ARG A 281 23.50 20.47 9.80
N ALA A 282 23.79 19.27 10.31
CA ALA A 282 25.13 18.84 10.68
C ALA A 282 25.44 17.50 10.00
N LYS A 283 25.59 16.43 10.78
CA LYS A 283 25.95 15.10 10.29
C LYS A 283 24.73 14.16 10.29
N LEU A 284 24.48 13.52 9.15
CA LEU A 284 23.53 12.41 9.05
C LEU A 284 24.30 11.10 9.30
N THR A 285 23.87 10.33 10.29
CA THR A 285 24.47 9.03 10.67
C THR A 285 23.43 7.95 10.44
N VAL A 286 23.86 6.84 9.83
CA VAL A 286 23.06 5.64 9.51
C VAL A 286 23.68 4.46 10.22
#